data_AF-A0A0F6W2G5-F1
#
_entry.id   AF-A0A0F6W2G5-F1
#
_cell.length_a   1.000
_cell.length_b   1.000
_cell.length_c   1.000
_cell.angle_alpha   90.00
_cell.angle_beta   90.00
_cell.angle_gamma   90.00
#
_symmetry.space_group_name_H-M   'P 1'
#
loop_
_entity.id
_entity.type
_entity.pdbx_description
1 polymer ?
#
loop_
_entity_poly.entity_id
_entity_poly.type
_entity_poly.pdbx_seq_one_letter_code
_entity_poly.pdbx_strand_id
1 'polypeptide(L)'
;MPPSWIGPALAIVAYLVGSISFALLIARRKGIDLYGEGSGNPGATNVGRVIGKKEGRAVLLLDALKGALPYGAAVLVLGRDDVWTAVCGVAAVVGHCLPVWHRFRGGKGAATAAGVMLVAQPIAGVAAVVGYLVLKRVTRRASVGSLVGAVIGAAIVVALEGARSTVGTMTIAVAVVVWLRHADNLVRLARGEEPPS
;
A
#
# COMPACT_ATOMS: atom_id res chain seq x y z
N MET A 1 -23.30 -19.99 -5.04
CA MET A 1 -22.86 -18.92 -4.13
C MET A 1 -21.89 -19.52 -3.13
N PRO A 2 -20.72 -18.91 -2.91
CA PRO A 2 -19.78 -19.36 -1.88
C PRO A 2 -20.44 -19.33 -0.49
N PRO A 3 -20.09 -20.26 0.43
CA PRO A 3 -20.47 -20.16 1.83
C PRO A 3 -20.18 -18.78 2.44
N SER A 4 -21.09 -18.28 3.28
CA SER A 4 -21.04 -16.93 3.85
C SER A 4 -19.77 -16.63 4.67
N TRP A 5 -19.09 -17.67 5.17
CA TRP A 5 -17.85 -17.53 5.93
C TRP A 5 -16.60 -17.30 5.06
N ILE A 6 -16.68 -17.54 3.74
CA ILE A 6 -15.52 -17.42 2.84
C ILE A 6 -15.03 -15.97 2.75
N GLY A 7 -15.95 -15.00 2.62
CA GLY A 7 -15.59 -13.58 2.57
C GLY A 7 -14.80 -13.11 3.79
N PRO A 8 -15.31 -13.29 5.02
CA PRO A 8 -14.58 -12.99 6.25
C PRO A 8 -13.22 -13.71 6.34
N ALA A 9 -13.17 -15.00 5.97
CA ALA A 9 -11.94 -15.77 6.02
C ALA A 9 -10.87 -15.19 5.06
N LEU A 10 -11.26 -14.83 3.84
CA LEU A 10 -10.36 -14.20 2.87
C LEU A 10 -9.88 -12.84 3.35
N ALA A 11 -10.72 -12.04 4.01
CA ALA A 11 -10.32 -10.76 4.59
C ALA A 11 -9.27 -10.93 5.70
N ILE A 12 -9.44 -11.93 6.59
CA ILE A 12 -8.45 -12.27 7.61
C ILE A 12 -7.13 -12.68 6.96
N VAL A 13 -7.18 -13.57 5.96
CA VAL A 13 -5.98 -13.99 5.21
C VAL A 13 -5.30 -12.80 4.54
N ALA A 14 -6.05 -11.91 3.90
CA ALA A 14 -5.52 -10.70 3.27
C ALA A 14 -4.80 -9.80 4.29
N TYR A 15 -5.37 -9.60 5.48
CA TYR A 15 -4.72 -8.88 6.57
C TYR A 15 -3.42 -9.55 7.04
N LEU A 16 -3.43 -10.88 7.25
CA LEU A 16 -2.25 -11.62 7.70
C LEU A 16 -1.12 -11.61 6.67
N VAL A 17 -1.46 -11.75 5.38
CA VAL A 17 -0.53 -11.64 4.26
C VAL A 17 0.01 -10.21 4.14
N GLY A 18 -0.86 -9.20 4.22
CA GLY A 18 -0.46 -7.79 4.24
C GLY A 18 0.47 -7.46 5.41
N SER A 19 0.27 -8.11 6.56
CA SER A 19 1.08 -7.94 7.77
C SER A 19 2.52 -8.42 7.63
N ILE A 20 2.86 -9.22 6.62
CA ILE A 20 4.23 -9.66 6.37
C ILE A 20 5.08 -8.45 5.98
N SER A 21 6.06 -8.08 6.82
CA SER A 21 6.97 -6.98 6.51
C SER A 21 8.23 -7.49 5.79
N PHE A 22 8.22 -7.41 4.46
CA PHE A 22 9.39 -7.77 3.66
C PHE A 22 10.59 -6.85 3.91
N ALA A 23 10.34 -5.59 4.27
CA ALA A 23 11.38 -4.66 4.67
C ALA A 23 12.16 -5.18 5.90
N LEU A 24 11.44 -5.60 6.94
CA LEU A 24 12.06 -6.15 8.15
C LEU A 24 12.70 -7.52 7.90
N LEU A 25 12.10 -8.36 7.06
CA LEU A 25 12.69 -9.65 6.69
C LEU A 25 14.04 -9.47 6.00
N ILE A 26 14.13 -8.54 5.05
CA ILE A 26 15.37 -8.24 4.33
C ILE A 26 16.40 -7.57 5.27
N ALA A 27 15.98 -6.62 6.10
CA ALA A 27 16.87 -5.96 7.06
C ALA A 27 17.48 -6.93 8.08
N ARG A 28 16.66 -7.83 8.65
CA ARG A 28 17.12 -8.86 9.59
C ARG A 28 18.13 -9.81 8.96
N ARG A 29 17.96 -10.20 7.70
CA ARG A 29 18.94 -11.03 6.97
C ARG A 29 20.29 -10.33 6.76
N LYS A 30 20.33 -9.00 6.89
CA LYS A 30 21.55 -8.19 6.83
C LYS A 30 22.06 -7.77 8.21
N GLY A 31 21.43 -8.22 9.30
CA GLY A 31 21.80 -7.85 10.66
C GLY A 31 21.45 -6.39 11.03
N ILE A 32 20.53 -5.76 10.30
CA ILE A 32 20.19 -4.34 10.46
C ILE A 32 18.85 -4.20 11.20
N ASP A 33 18.82 -3.37 12.25
CA ASP A 33 17.58 -2.90 12.86
C ASP A 33 17.04 -1.67 12.12
N LEU A 34 16.07 -1.91 11.23
CA LEU A 34 15.52 -0.88 10.36
C LEU A 34 14.74 0.23 11.10
N TYR A 35 14.30 -0.02 12.35
CA TYR A 35 13.60 1.01 13.13
C TYR A 35 14.54 2.08 13.67
N GLY A 36 15.80 1.75 13.94
CA GLY A 36 16.83 2.68 14.38
C GLY A 36 17.53 3.43 13.23
N GLU A 37 17.33 2.99 11.99
CA GLU A 37 18.11 3.45 10.84
C GLU A 37 17.30 4.30 9.84
N GLY A 38 17.98 5.28 9.24
CA GLY A 38 17.41 6.16 8.22
C GLY A 38 16.17 6.91 8.72
N SER A 39 15.00 6.62 8.15
CA SER A 39 13.73 7.23 8.59
C SER A 39 12.94 6.42 9.62
N GLY A 40 13.47 5.27 10.07
CA GLY A 40 12.80 4.33 10.98
C GLY A 40 11.55 3.62 10.42
N ASN A 41 11.14 3.93 9.18
CA ASN A 41 9.92 3.37 8.58
C ASN A 41 10.24 2.07 7.84
N PRO A 42 9.53 0.95 8.10
CA PRO A 42 9.80 -0.34 7.48
C PRO A 42 9.19 -0.44 6.08
N GLY A 43 9.68 0.39 5.15
CA GLY A 43 9.22 0.42 3.76
C GLY A 43 10.37 0.52 2.76
N ALA A 44 10.05 0.29 1.48
CA ALA A 44 10.99 0.22 0.38
C ALA A 44 11.98 1.40 0.29
N THR A 45 11.51 2.64 0.51
CA THR A 45 12.37 3.83 0.47
C THR A 45 13.44 3.80 1.55
N ASN A 46 13.11 3.39 2.78
CA ASN A 46 14.08 3.34 3.86
C ASN A 46 15.09 2.19 3.65
N VAL A 47 14.61 1.03 3.22
CA VAL A 47 15.49 -0.09 2.83
C VAL A 47 16.43 0.30 1.70
N GLY A 48 15.92 1.04 0.71
CA GLY A 48 16.73 1.59 -0.38
C GLY A 48 17.86 2.49 0.09
N ARG A 49 17.62 3.27 1.15
CA ARG A 49 18.56 4.22 1.76
C ARG A 49 19.58 3.52 2.67
N VAL A 50 19.11 2.62 3.53
CA VAL A 50 19.91 1.99 4.60
C VAL A 50 20.68 0.77 4.07
N ILE A 51 20.09 -0.03 3.20
CA ILE A 51 20.66 -1.31 2.76
C ILE A 51 21.14 -1.23 1.31
N GLY A 52 20.28 -0.77 0.40
CA GLY A 52 20.63 -0.66 -1.01
C GLY A 52 19.44 -0.59 -1.96
N LYS A 53 19.65 0.02 -3.13
CA LYS A 53 18.61 0.22 -4.15
C LYS A 53 18.02 -1.09 -4.68
N LYS A 54 18.79 -2.19 -4.70
CA LYS A 54 18.30 -3.50 -5.15
C LYS A 54 17.30 -4.06 -4.14
N GLU A 55 17.63 -4.00 -2.87
CA GLU A 55 16.80 -4.43 -1.74
C GLU A 55 15.54 -3.58 -1.63
N GLY A 56 15.67 -2.26 -1.77
CA GLY A 56 14.51 -1.35 -1.79
C GLY A 56 13.52 -1.68 -2.91
N ARG A 57 14.01 -1.99 -4.12
CA ARG A 57 13.16 -2.43 -5.24
C ARG A 57 12.51 -3.80 -4.98
N ALA A 58 13.23 -4.73 -4.37
CA ALA A 58 12.68 -6.03 -3.99
C ALA A 58 11.54 -5.86 -2.97
N VAL A 59 11.73 -5.04 -1.94
CA VAL A 59 10.67 -4.71 -0.97
C VAL A 59 9.47 -4.08 -1.65
N LEU A 60 9.70 -3.12 -2.56
CA LEU A 60 8.62 -2.46 -3.30
C LEU A 60 7.76 -3.47 -4.07
N LEU A 61 8.41 -4.38 -4.81
CA LEU A 61 7.73 -5.42 -5.57
C LEU A 61 6.96 -6.38 -4.66
N LEU A 62 7.60 -6.89 -3.62
CA LEU A 62 6.98 -7.84 -2.68
C LEU A 62 5.81 -7.21 -1.91
N ASP A 63 5.95 -5.95 -1.50
CA ASP A 63 4.88 -5.20 -0.83
C ASP A 63 3.71 -4.89 -1.77
N ALA A 64 3.95 -4.75 -3.09
CA ALA A 64 2.87 -4.65 -4.06
C ALA A 64 2.19 -6.01 -4.28
N LEU A 65 2.95 -7.08 -4.43
CA LEU A 65 2.43 -8.43 -4.61
C LEU A 65 1.55 -8.88 -3.44
N LYS A 66 1.91 -8.56 -2.19
CA LYS A 66 1.06 -8.90 -1.03
C LYS A 66 -0.25 -8.11 -0.97
N GLY A 67 -0.41 -7.04 -1.77
CA GLY A 67 -1.69 -6.39 -1.99
C GLY A 67 -2.45 -7.02 -3.16
N ALA A 68 -1.76 -7.20 -4.28
CA ALA A 68 -2.33 -7.73 -5.52
C ALA A 68 -2.86 -9.17 -5.39
N LEU A 69 -2.07 -10.06 -4.79
CA LEU A 69 -2.39 -11.49 -4.72
C LEU A 69 -3.63 -11.81 -3.87
N PRO A 70 -3.75 -11.37 -2.60
CA PRO A 70 -4.95 -11.66 -1.82
C PRO A 70 -6.21 -10.98 -2.38
N TYR A 71 -6.09 -9.76 -2.92
CA TYR A 71 -7.21 -9.10 -3.58
C TYR A 71 -7.64 -9.85 -4.85
N GLY A 72 -6.68 -10.23 -5.71
CA GLY A 72 -6.96 -11.03 -6.91
C GLY A 72 -7.57 -12.39 -6.59
N ALA A 73 -7.12 -13.05 -5.53
CA ALA A 73 -7.75 -14.29 -5.05
C ALA A 73 -9.21 -14.06 -4.63
N ALA A 74 -9.50 -12.95 -3.93
CA ALA A 74 -10.88 -12.60 -3.58
C ALA A 74 -11.73 -12.31 -4.82
N VAL A 75 -11.20 -11.61 -5.82
CA VAL A 75 -11.89 -11.39 -7.11
C VAL A 75 -12.25 -12.71 -7.79
N LEU A 76 -11.33 -13.68 -7.81
CA LEU A 76 -11.56 -14.99 -8.44
C LEU A 76 -12.62 -15.84 -7.70
N VAL A 77 -12.71 -15.70 -6.37
CA VAL A 77 -13.60 -16.54 -5.54
C VAL A 77 -14.98 -15.91 -5.33
N LEU A 78 -15.03 -14.59 -5.14
CA LEU A 78 -16.24 -13.85 -4.74
C LEU A 78 -16.76 -12.94 -5.86
N GLY A 79 -15.92 -12.57 -6.82
CA GLY A 79 -16.23 -11.53 -7.81
C GLY A 79 -15.73 -10.16 -7.39
N ARG A 80 -15.44 -9.31 -8.39
CA ARG A 80 -14.85 -7.97 -8.19
C ARG A 80 -15.75 -7.01 -7.42
N ASP A 81 -17.06 -7.10 -7.65
CA ASP A 81 -18.05 -6.19 -7.09
C ASP A 81 -18.61 -6.66 -5.74
N ASP A 82 -18.12 -7.78 -5.20
CA ASP A 82 -18.49 -8.27 -3.87
C ASP A 82 -17.88 -7.42 -2.75
N VAL A 83 -18.66 -7.13 -1.70
CA VAL A 83 -18.24 -6.31 -0.57
C VAL A 83 -17.01 -6.88 0.14
N TRP A 84 -16.90 -8.20 0.26
CA TRP A 84 -15.75 -8.85 0.90
C TRP A 84 -14.49 -8.77 0.04
N THR A 85 -14.61 -8.69 -1.28
CA THR A 85 -13.48 -8.39 -2.17
C THR A 85 -12.90 -7.00 -1.88
N ALA A 86 -13.77 -5.99 -1.71
CA ALA A 86 -13.35 -4.67 -1.26
C ALA A 86 -12.68 -4.72 0.14
N VAL A 87 -13.29 -5.44 1.09
CA VAL A 87 -12.72 -5.60 2.44
C VAL A 87 -11.34 -6.26 2.37
N CYS A 88 -11.10 -7.24 1.51
CA CYS A 88 -9.78 -7.87 1.33
C CYS A 88 -8.71 -6.85 0.88
N GLY A 89 -9.05 -5.96 -0.05
CA GLY A 89 -8.14 -4.90 -0.51
C GLY A 89 -7.75 -3.95 0.62
N VAL A 90 -8.73 -3.48 1.40
CA VAL A 90 -8.49 -2.63 2.58
C VAL A 90 -7.68 -3.39 3.63
N ALA A 91 -8.05 -4.64 3.93
CA ALA A 91 -7.41 -5.48 4.92
C ALA A 91 -5.92 -5.71 4.62
N ALA A 92 -5.54 -5.95 3.36
CA ALA A 92 -4.14 -6.10 2.96
C ALA A 92 -3.33 -4.81 3.22
N VAL A 93 -3.88 -3.64 2.90
CA VAL A 93 -3.22 -2.35 3.14
C VAL A 93 -3.12 -2.05 4.64
N VAL A 94 -4.20 -2.28 5.40
CA VAL A 94 -4.20 -2.14 6.86
C VAL A 94 -3.21 -3.09 7.51
N GLY A 95 -3.11 -4.33 7.05
CA GLY A 95 -2.11 -5.29 7.49
C GLY A 95 -0.68 -4.77 7.29
N HIS A 96 -0.37 -4.18 6.13
CA HIS A 96 0.94 -3.57 5.90
C HIS A 96 1.23 -2.41 6.89
N CYS A 97 0.21 -1.60 7.20
CA CYS A 97 0.34 -0.41 8.04
C CYS A 97 0.38 -0.76 9.54
N LEU A 98 -0.40 -1.75 9.96
CA LEU A 98 -0.59 -2.22 11.33
C LEU A 98 -0.38 -3.75 11.39
N PRO A 99 0.85 -4.23 11.13
CA PRO A 99 1.15 -5.65 11.05
C PRO A 99 1.12 -6.31 12.42
N VAL A 100 0.31 -7.35 12.57
CA VAL A 100 0.21 -8.12 13.83
C VAL A 100 1.55 -8.72 14.25
N TRP A 101 2.38 -9.15 13.28
CA TRP A 101 3.68 -9.78 13.52
C TRP A 101 4.74 -8.83 14.09
N HIS A 102 4.52 -7.52 14.02
CA HIS A 102 5.51 -6.50 14.37
C HIS A 102 4.91 -5.43 15.29
N ARG A 103 4.08 -5.86 16.26
CA ARG A 103 3.48 -5.02 17.30
C ARG A 103 2.74 -3.81 16.71
N PHE A 104 2.08 -4.01 15.56
CA PHE A 104 1.32 -2.99 14.83
C PHE A 104 2.16 -1.78 14.38
N ARG A 105 3.49 -1.94 14.25
CA ARG A 105 4.42 -0.92 13.75
C ARG A 105 4.83 -1.21 12.31
N GLY A 106 3.99 -0.84 11.36
CA GLY A 106 4.18 -1.11 9.93
C GLY A 106 4.58 0.10 9.09
N GLY A 107 4.51 -0.08 7.78
CA GLY A 107 4.81 0.96 6.81
C GLY A 107 3.62 1.89 6.55
N LYS A 108 3.61 2.50 5.36
CA LYS A 108 2.61 3.52 4.96
C LYS A 108 1.63 3.06 3.88
N GLY A 109 1.77 1.83 3.40
CA GLY A 109 0.76 1.17 2.57
C GLY A 109 0.80 1.53 1.09
N ALA A 110 1.59 2.51 0.64
CA ALA A 110 1.57 2.98 -0.76
C ALA A 110 1.81 1.86 -1.80
N ALA A 111 2.82 1.00 -1.58
CA ALA A 111 3.13 -0.10 -2.51
C ALA A 111 2.03 -1.18 -2.51
N THR A 112 1.54 -1.54 -1.33
CA THR A 112 0.45 -2.51 -1.17
C THR A 112 -0.87 -2.00 -1.77
N ALA A 113 -1.17 -0.70 -1.60
CA ALA A 113 -2.30 -0.03 -2.24
C ALA A 113 -2.17 -0.05 -3.77
N ALA A 114 -0.97 0.25 -4.31
CA ALA A 114 -0.72 0.16 -5.75
C ALA A 114 -0.96 -1.27 -6.27
N GLY A 115 -0.52 -2.29 -5.54
CA GLY A 115 -0.79 -3.69 -5.87
C GLY A 115 -2.27 -4.02 -5.94
N VAL A 116 -3.07 -3.60 -4.96
CA VAL A 116 -4.53 -3.75 -4.98
C VAL A 116 -5.13 -3.05 -6.19
N MET A 117 -4.70 -1.81 -6.47
CA MET A 117 -5.21 -1.00 -7.59
C MET A 117 -4.89 -1.54 -8.96
N LEU A 118 -3.69 -2.11 -9.16
CA LEU A 118 -3.33 -2.74 -10.43
C LEU A 118 -4.23 -3.93 -10.79
N VAL A 119 -4.84 -4.57 -9.79
CA VAL A 119 -5.80 -5.67 -10.00
C VAL A 119 -7.24 -5.15 -10.05
N ALA A 120 -7.62 -4.26 -9.13
CA ALA A 120 -8.99 -3.75 -9.00
C ALA A 120 -9.43 -2.89 -10.19
N GLN A 121 -8.54 -2.01 -10.62
CA GLN A 121 -8.73 -1.11 -11.75
C GLN A 121 -7.38 -0.80 -12.41
N PRO A 122 -6.95 -1.60 -13.40
CA PRO A 122 -5.62 -1.47 -14.01
C PRO A 122 -5.31 -0.07 -14.54
N ILE A 123 -6.29 0.62 -15.14
CA ILE A 123 -6.11 1.98 -15.66
C ILE A 123 -5.76 2.94 -14.52
N ALA A 124 -6.56 2.93 -13.45
CA ALA A 124 -6.33 3.77 -12.28
C ALA A 124 -5.03 3.39 -11.54
N GLY A 125 -4.74 2.10 -11.43
CA GLY A 125 -3.51 1.59 -10.80
C GLY A 125 -2.25 2.02 -11.55
N VAL A 126 -2.23 1.89 -12.87
CA VAL A 126 -1.11 2.36 -13.70
C VAL A 126 -0.97 3.87 -13.60
N ALA A 127 -2.07 4.62 -13.70
CA ALA A 127 -2.04 6.08 -13.58
C ALA A 127 -1.52 6.55 -12.20
N ALA A 128 -1.93 5.88 -11.12
CA ALA A 128 -1.45 6.15 -9.77
C ALA A 128 0.05 5.88 -9.63
N VAL A 129 0.56 4.78 -10.21
CA VAL A 129 1.99 4.45 -10.21
C VAL A 129 2.80 5.44 -11.04
N VAL A 130 2.32 5.80 -12.23
CA VAL A 130 2.96 6.80 -13.09
C VAL A 130 3.00 8.16 -12.39
N GLY A 131 1.86 8.60 -11.83
CA GLY A 131 1.77 9.82 -11.04
C GLY A 131 2.74 9.83 -9.86
N TYR A 132 2.81 8.73 -9.10
CA TYR A 132 3.81 8.55 -8.04
C TYR A 132 5.24 8.74 -8.56
N LEU A 133 5.61 8.08 -9.66
CA LEU A 133 6.97 8.13 -10.20
C LEU A 133 7.34 9.54 -10.70
N VAL A 134 6.44 10.19 -11.44
CA VAL A 134 6.64 11.55 -11.95
C VAL A 134 6.79 12.53 -10.79
N LEU A 135 5.85 12.53 -9.85
CA LEU A 135 5.88 13.47 -8.72
C LEU A 135 7.07 13.20 -7.80
N LYS A 136 7.41 11.94 -7.54
CA LYS A 136 8.64 11.60 -6.81
C LYS A 136 9.87 12.13 -7.54
N ARG A 137 9.96 12.00 -8.87
CA ARG A 137 11.12 12.44 -9.65
C ARG A 137 11.29 13.96 -9.65
N VAL A 138 10.19 14.71 -9.76
CA VAL A 138 10.17 16.18 -9.79
C VAL A 138 10.44 16.75 -8.40
N THR A 139 9.71 16.28 -7.38
CA THR A 139 9.81 16.83 -6.02
C THR A 139 10.96 16.25 -5.22
N ARG A 140 11.55 15.14 -5.68
CA ARG A 140 12.50 14.30 -4.93
C ARG A 140 11.92 13.81 -3.59
N ARG A 141 10.59 13.68 -3.47
CA ARG A 141 9.90 13.25 -2.24
C ARG A 141 8.90 12.14 -2.53
N ALA A 142 9.19 10.94 -2.06
CA ALA A 142 8.32 9.78 -2.20
C ALA A 142 6.97 9.94 -1.48
N SER A 143 6.91 10.75 -0.41
CA SER A 143 5.67 11.07 0.31
C SER A 143 4.68 11.84 -0.58
N VAL A 144 5.15 12.87 -1.27
CA VAL A 144 4.33 13.64 -2.23
C VAL A 144 3.81 12.73 -3.34
N GLY A 145 4.69 11.93 -3.94
CA GLY A 145 4.29 10.97 -4.96
C GLY A 145 3.22 9.99 -4.46
N SER A 146 3.31 9.52 -3.22
CA SER A 146 2.35 8.54 -2.67
C SER A 146 0.98 9.16 -2.43
N LEU A 147 0.95 10.37 -1.87
CA LEU A 147 -0.29 11.11 -1.60
C LEU A 147 -1.02 11.47 -2.90
N VAL A 148 -0.30 12.02 -3.87
CA VAL A 148 -0.87 12.42 -5.17
C VAL A 148 -1.28 11.19 -5.97
N GLY A 149 -0.47 10.13 -5.97
CA GLY A 149 -0.82 8.85 -6.63
C GLY A 149 -2.12 8.25 -6.07
N ALA A 150 -2.32 8.29 -4.75
CA ALA A 150 -3.57 7.84 -4.13
C ALA A 150 -4.77 8.67 -4.58
N VAL A 151 -4.63 9.99 -4.70
CA VAL A 151 -5.69 10.88 -5.20
C VAL A 151 -5.99 10.62 -6.68
N ILE A 152 -4.96 10.47 -7.52
CA ILE A 152 -5.13 10.16 -8.95
C ILE A 152 -5.90 8.84 -9.12
N GLY A 153 -5.48 7.79 -8.41
CA GLY A 153 -6.15 6.49 -8.45
C GLY A 153 -7.62 6.60 -8.04
N ALA A 154 -7.91 7.24 -6.90
CA ALA A 154 -9.27 7.44 -6.42
C ALA A 154 -10.12 8.26 -7.40
N ALA A 155 -9.60 9.36 -7.94
CA ALA A 155 -10.32 10.21 -8.88
C ALA A 155 -10.70 9.46 -10.16
N ILE A 156 -9.78 8.66 -10.71
CA ILE A 156 -10.04 7.87 -11.92
C ILE A 156 -11.09 6.78 -11.64
N VAL A 157 -10.97 6.04 -10.53
CA VAL A 157 -11.97 5.02 -10.18
C VAL A 157 -13.34 5.66 -9.98
N VAL A 158 -13.43 6.78 -9.26
CA VAL A 158 -14.69 7.50 -9.04
C VAL A 158 -15.29 7.99 -10.36
N ALA A 159 -14.47 8.46 -11.30
CA ALA A 159 -14.95 8.91 -12.61
C ALA A 159 -15.45 7.76 -13.50
N LEU A 160 -14.80 6.60 -13.46
CA LEU A 160 -15.14 5.45 -14.31
C LEU A 160 -16.25 4.58 -13.73
N GLU A 161 -16.31 4.43 -12.41
CA GLU A 161 -17.20 3.48 -11.74
C GLU A 161 -18.17 4.12 -10.73
N GLY A 162 -17.95 5.39 -10.37
CA GLY A 162 -18.72 6.07 -9.34
C GLY A 162 -18.24 5.79 -7.92
N ALA A 163 -18.37 6.79 -7.04
CA ALA A 163 -17.90 6.70 -5.65
C ALA A 163 -18.63 5.64 -4.81
N ARG A 164 -19.86 5.28 -5.17
CA ARG A 164 -20.68 4.28 -4.45
C ARG A 164 -20.49 2.84 -4.96
N SER A 165 -19.70 2.63 -6.02
CA SER A 165 -19.33 1.27 -6.42
C SER A 165 -18.47 0.61 -5.35
N THR A 166 -18.44 -0.73 -5.36
CA THR A 166 -17.59 -1.52 -4.46
C THR A 166 -16.11 -1.13 -4.58
N VAL A 167 -15.61 -1.00 -5.82
CA VAL A 167 -14.22 -0.60 -6.09
C VAL A 167 -13.98 0.87 -5.77
N GLY A 168 -14.93 1.77 -6.06
CA GLY A 168 -14.86 3.18 -5.66
C GLY A 168 -14.75 3.37 -4.15
N THR A 169 -15.63 2.74 -3.39
CA THR A 169 -15.64 2.80 -1.93
C THR A 169 -14.34 2.23 -1.33
N MET A 170 -13.88 1.08 -1.83
CA MET A 170 -12.60 0.49 -1.43
C MET A 170 -11.43 1.44 -1.70
N THR A 171 -11.38 2.03 -2.89
CA THR A 171 -10.28 2.89 -3.31
C THR A 171 -10.21 4.16 -2.45
N ILE A 172 -11.35 4.76 -2.13
CA ILE A 172 -11.42 5.90 -1.21
C ILE A 172 -10.92 5.49 0.18
N ALA A 173 -11.36 4.35 0.70
CA ALA A 173 -10.91 3.85 2.01
C ALA A 173 -9.38 3.62 2.04
N VAL A 174 -8.82 2.99 1.00
CA VAL A 174 -7.37 2.78 0.86
C VAL A 174 -6.62 4.12 0.76
N ALA A 175 -7.14 5.08 -0.02
CA ALA A 175 -6.54 6.41 -0.13
C ALA A 175 -6.51 7.12 1.24
N VAL A 176 -7.61 7.06 2.00
CA VAL A 176 -7.68 7.60 3.37
C VAL A 176 -6.64 6.93 4.27
N VAL A 177 -6.52 5.60 4.27
CA VAL A 177 -5.49 4.89 5.04
C VAL A 177 -4.09 5.38 4.66
N VAL A 178 -3.77 5.48 3.37
CA VAL A 178 -2.47 5.98 2.91
C VAL A 178 -2.22 7.40 3.40
N TRP A 179 -3.20 8.30 3.30
CA TRP A 179 -3.10 9.68 3.75
C TRP A 179 -2.87 9.78 5.26
N LEU A 180 -3.64 9.06 6.07
CA LEU A 180 -3.48 9.02 7.52
C LEU A 180 -2.07 8.54 7.92
N ARG A 181 -1.53 7.54 7.23
CA ARG A 181 -0.17 7.02 7.48
C ARG A 181 0.95 7.97 7.02
N HIS A 182 0.62 9.03 6.29
CA HIS A 182 1.55 10.06 5.86
C HIS A 182 1.38 11.38 6.63
N ALA A 183 0.57 11.43 7.70
CA ALA A 183 0.38 12.63 8.51
C ALA A 183 1.71 13.27 8.95
N ASP A 184 2.67 12.48 9.44
CA ASP A 184 3.99 13.01 9.84
C ASP A 184 4.79 13.57 8.65
N ASN A 185 4.62 13.01 7.44
CA ASN A 185 5.24 13.57 6.23
C ASN A 185 4.62 14.92 5.87
N LEU A 186 3.30 15.06 6.02
CA LEU A 186 2.61 16.32 5.77
C LEU A 186 3.08 17.40 6.75
N VAL A 187 3.24 17.07 8.03
CA VAL A 187 3.80 17.98 9.04
C VAL A 187 5.21 18.42 8.65
N ARG A 188 6.10 17.48 8.28
CA ARG A 188 7.46 17.81 7.83
C ARG A 188 7.48 18.60 6.53
N LEU A 189 6.58 18.31 5.58
CA LEU A 189 6.44 19.06 4.33
C LEU A 189 6.05 20.51 4.60
N ALA A 190 5.08 20.74 5.49
CA ALA A 190 4.63 22.08 5.87
C ALA A 190 5.74 22.89 6.55
N ARG A 191 6.66 22.22 7.25
CA ARG A 191 7.83 22.84 7.89
C ARG A 191 9.08 22.93 6.99
N GLY A 192 9.04 22.37 5.78
CA GLY A 192 10.20 22.29 4.89
C GLY A 192 11.27 21.26 5.32
N GLU A 193 10.96 20.40 6.28
CA GLU A 193 11.88 19.43 6.91
C GLU A 193 11.83 18.03 6.28
N GLU A 194 10.92 17.79 5.31
CA GLU A 194 10.77 16.48 4.69
C GLU A 194 12.01 16.14 3.84
N PRO A 195 12.75 15.07 4.17
CA PRO A 195 14.00 14.75 3.51
C PRO A 195 13.77 14.25 2.08
N PRO A 196 14.73 14.48 1.17
CA PRO A 196 14.67 13.92 -0.17
C PRO A 196 14.76 12.38 -0.16
N SER A 197 14.13 11.74 -1.15
CA SER A 197 14.00 10.30 -1.33
C SER A 197 14.65 9.77 -2.58
#